data_AF-A0A151RRA7-F1
#
_entry.id   AF-A0A151RRA7-F1
#
_cell.length_a   1.000
_cell.length_b   1.000
_cell.length_c   1.000
_cell.angle_alpha   90.00
_cell.angle_beta   90.00
_cell.angle_gamma   90.00
#
_symmetry.space_group_name_H-M   'P 1'
#
loop_
_entity.id
_entity.type
_entity.pdbx_description
1 polymer ?
#
loop_
_entity_poly.entity_id
_entity_poly.type
_entity_poly.pdbx_seq_one_letter_code
_entity_poly.pdbx_strand_id
1 'polypeptide(L)' 'HPYGSILNNTKQYMCRNWNLTFNHILREGIQCADWLSKKGSSSTTSWFKWELYLPPLISMLEADMRGVVFTIV' A
#
# COMPACT_ATOMS: atom_id res chain seq x y z
N HIS A 1 -6.62 9.62 -23.05
CA HIS A 1 -5.38 9.05 -22.46
C HIS A 1 -5.76 7.89 -21.55
N PRO A 2 -5.09 6.72 -21.61
CA PRO A 2 -5.46 5.51 -20.85
C PRO A 2 -5.56 5.70 -19.32
N TYR A 3 -4.89 6.72 -18.77
CA TYR A 3 -4.88 7.04 -17.34
C TYR A 3 -5.80 8.20 -16.92
N GLY A 4 -6.59 8.76 -17.85
CA GLY A 4 -7.40 9.95 -17.60
C GLY A 4 -8.43 9.77 -16.47
N SER A 5 -9.08 8.61 -16.43
CA SER A 5 -10.06 8.25 -15.38
C SER A 5 -9.41 8.14 -14.00
N ILE A 6 -8.25 7.48 -13.91
CA ILE A 6 -7.51 7.31 -12.66
C ILE A 6 -7.06 8.68 -12.13
N LEU A 7 -6.46 9.52 -12.97
CA LEU A 7 -6.03 10.86 -12.58
C LEU A 7 -7.20 11.74 -12.10
N ASN A 8 -8.36 11.65 -12.77
CA ASN A 8 -9.54 12.39 -12.37
C ASN A 8 -10.07 11.92 -11.00
N ASN A 9 -10.10 10.60 -10.77
CA ASN A 9 -10.49 10.03 -9.48
C ASN A 9 -9.54 10.48 -8.37
N THR A 10 -8.22 10.42 -8.60
CA THR A 10 -7.21 10.88 -7.62
C THR A 10 -7.43 12.35 -7.26
N LYS A 11 -7.67 13.24 -8.25
CA LYS A 11 -7.98 14.65 -7.99
C LYS A 11 -9.26 14.83 -7.17
N GLN A 12 -10.31 14.08 -7.47
CA GLN A 12 -11.54 14.12 -6.68
C GLN A 12 -11.34 13.67 -5.23
N TYR A 13 -10.50 12.65 -4.99
CA TYR A 13 -10.14 12.23 -3.64
C TYR A 13 -9.31 13.28 -2.90
N MET A 14 -8.41 13.99 -3.59
CA MET A 14 -7.62 15.09 -3.03
C MET A 14 -8.49 16.26 -2.54
N CYS A 15 -9.61 16.54 -3.20
CA CYS A 15 -10.51 17.64 -2.83
C CYS A 15 -11.39 17.36 -1.61
N ARG A 16 -11.30 16.17 -1.00
CA ARG A 16 -12.07 15.83 0.21
C ARG A 16 -11.48 16.56 1.43
N ASN A 17 -12.23 16.60 2.52
CA ASN A 17 -11.80 17.21 3.78
C ASN A 17 -10.78 16.33 4.52
N TRP A 18 -9.65 16.02 3.88
CA TRP A 18 -8.53 15.23 4.39
C TRP A 18 -7.27 16.08 4.37
N ASN A 19 -6.35 15.84 5.31
CA ASN A 19 -5.01 16.43 5.26
C ASN A 19 -4.06 15.43 4.58
N LEU A 20 -3.69 15.69 3.33
CA LEU A 20 -2.89 14.77 2.51
C LEU A 20 -1.54 15.38 2.15
N THR A 21 -0.49 14.56 2.22
CA THR A 21 0.82 14.87 1.67
C THR A 21 1.28 13.71 0.78
N PHE A 22 1.96 14.04 -0.33
CA PHE A 22 2.52 13.05 -1.24
C PHE A 22 4.03 13.05 -1.07
N ASN A 23 4.56 11.95 -0.55
CA ASN A 23 5.99 11.75 -0.39
C ASN A 23 6.42 10.60 -1.29
N HIS A 24 7.49 10.81 -2.04
CA HIS A 24 8.13 9.73 -2.78
C HIS A 24 9.02 8.94 -1.83
N ILE A 25 8.75 7.63 -1.69
CA ILE A 25 9.49 6.74 -0.80
C ILE A 25 10.19 5.69 -1.66
N LEU A 26 11.44 5.37 -1.32
CA LEU A 26 12.18 4.29 -1.96
C LEU A 26 11.60 2.93 -1.57
N ARG A 27 11.79 1.93 -2.44
CA ARG A 27 11.17 0.59 -2.34
C ARG A 27 11.34 -0.10 -0.97
N GLU A 28 12.40 0.25 -0.26
CA GLU A 28 12.78 -0.35 1.03
C GLU A 28 11.81 0.01 2.16
N GLY A 29 11.06 1.11 2.04
CA GLY A 29 10.06 1.59 3.00
C GLY A 29 8.60 1.34 2.60
N ILE A 30 8.34 0.44 1.64
CA ILE A 30 6.99 0.16 1.13
C ILE A 30 6.71 -1.34 0.95
N GLN A 31 7.50 -2.21 1.59
CA GLN A 31 7.37 -3.66 1.48
C GLN A 31 5.99 -4.17 1.93
N CYS A 32 5.43 -3.59 2.99
CA CYS A 32 4.10 -3.94 3.50
C CYS A 32 3.02 -3.64 2.44
N ALA A 33 3.06 -2.45 1.83
CA ALA A 33 2.10 -2.09 0.79
C ALA A 33 2.31 -2.88 -0.51
N ASP A 34 3.56 -3.19 -0.89
CA ASP A 34 3.87 -4.08 -2.03
C ASP A 34 3.29 -5.49 -1.79
N TRP A 35 3.51 -6.07 -0.61
CA TRP A 35 2.96 -7.37 -0.24
C TRP A 35 1.43 -7.38 -0.27
N LEU A 36 0.78 -6.35 0.30
CA LEU A 36 -0.67 -6.21 0.28
C LEU A 36 -1.21 -6.07 -1.16
N SER A 37 -0.54 -5.28 -2.00
CA SER A 37 -0.94 -5.08 -3.40
C SER A 37 -0.89 -6.38 -4.19
N LYS A 38 0.16 -7.19 -3.98
CA LYS A 38 0.32 -8.52 -4.61
C LYS A 38 -0.77 -9.47 -4.15
N LYS A 39 -1.02 -9.56 -2.85
CA LYS A 39 -2.10 -10.39 -2.30
C LYS A 39 -3.47 -9.99 -2.82
N GLY A 40 -3.75 -8.69 -2.91
CA GLY A 40 -5.00 -8.18 -3.47
C GLY A 40 -5.15 -8.46 -4.97
N SER A 41 -4.07 -8.30 -5.75
CA SER A 41 -4.09 -8.53 -7.21
C SER A 41 -4.38 -9.98 -7.59
N SER A 42 -4.01 -10.93 -6.73
CA SER A 42 -4.29 -12.36 -6.92
C SER A 42 -5.66 -12.79 -6.38
N SER A 43 -6.40 -11.88 -5.74
CA SER A 43 -7.72 -12.16 -5.17
C SER A 43 -8.82 -11.95 -6.21
N THR A 44 -9.79 -12.87 -6.26
CA THR A 44 -11.03 -12.69 -7.02
C THR A 44 -12.06 -11.86 -6.28
N THR A 45 -11.85 -11.62 -4.99
CA THR A 45 -12.74 -10.82 -4.14
C THR A 45 -12.29 -9.36 -4.16
N SER A 46 -13.22 -8.44 -4.45
CA SER A 46 -12.93 -7.01 -4.58
C SER A 46 -12.57 -6.32 -3.27
N TRP A 47 -13.04 -6.85 -2.15
CA TRP A 47 -12.76 -6.34 -0.81
C TRP A 47 -12.66 -7.49 0.18
N PHE A 48 -11.58 -7.49 0.95
CA PHE A 48 -11.31 -8.51 1.95
C PHE A 48 -10.90 -7.82 3.25
N LYS A 49 -11.51 -8.23 4.36
CA LYS A 49 -11.14 -7.77 5.70
C LYS A 49 -10.56 -8.94 6.49
N TRP A 50 -9.34 -8.76 6.99
CA TRP A 50 -8.76 -9.70 7.94
C TRP A 50 -9.38 -9.47 9.32
N GLU A 51 -10.04 -10.51 9.86
CA GLU A 51 -10.55 -10.56 11.24
C GLU A 51 -9.42 -10.74 12.26
N LEU A 52 -8.31 -11.35 11.83
CA LEU A 52 -7.15 -11.66 12.66
C LEU A 52 -5.88 -11.00 12.10
N TYR A 53 -4.96 -10.69 13.00
CA TYR A 53 -3.66 -10.14 12.64
C TYR A 53 -2.82 -11.14 11.83
N LEU A 54 -2.07 -10.64 10.84
CA LEU A 54 -1.11 -11.42 10.05
C LEU A 54 0.32 -11.19 10.56
N PRO A 55 0.98 -12.21 11.15
CA PRO A 55 2.35 -12.11 11.64
C PRO A 55 3.37 -11.53 10.65
N PRO A 56 3.36 -11.90 9.36
CA PRO A 56 4.29 -11.32 8.40
C PRO A 56 4.07 -9.82 8.15
N LEU A 57 2.85 -9.32 8.36
CA LEU A 57 2.52 -7.92 8.07
C LEU A 57 3.09 -6.97 9.12
N ILE A 58 3.11 -7.38 10.40
CA ILE A 58 3.67 -6.55 11.47
C ILE A 58 5.18 -6.40 11.30
N SER A 59 5.90 -7.48 11.05
CA SER A 59 7.36 -7.41 10.85
C SER A 59 7.74 -6.58 9.62
N MET A 60 6.97 -6.68 8.53
CA MET A 60 7.13 -5.83 7.34
C MET A 60 6.82 -4.36 7.61
N LEU A 61 5.75 -4.07 8.37
CA LEU A 61 5.40 -2.69 8.73
C LEU A 61 6.49 -2.04 9.61
N GLU A 62 7.03 -2.78 10.56
CA GLU A 62 8.16 -2.31 11.35
C GLU A 62 9.43 -2.13 10.52
N ALA A 63 9.68 -3.00 9.55
CA ALA A 63 10.79 -2.89 8.62
C ALA A 63 10.66 -1.63 7.76
N ASP A 64 9.45 -1.35 7.24
CA ASP A 64 9.14 -0.14 6.48
C ASP A 64 9.33 1.12 7.33
N MET A 65 8.88 1.11 8.59
CA MET A 65 9.08 2.22 9.53
C MET A 65 10.56 2.49 9.78
N ARG A 66 11.40 1.45 9.88
CA ARG A 66 12.84 1.57 10.08
C ARG A 66 13.62 1.83 8.79
N GLY A 67 12.99 1.68 7.62
CA GLY A 67 13.64 1.77 6.31
C GLY A 67 14.63 0.63 6.05
N VAL A 68 14.39 -0.57 6.58
CA VAL A 68 15.31 -1.72 6.49
C VAL A 68 14.70 -2.83 5.62
N VAL A 69 15.48 -3.39 4.69
CA VAL A 69 15.08 -4.56 3.91
C VAL A 69 15.48 -5.84 4.63
N PHE A 70 14.51 -6.69 4.99
CA PHE A 70 14.81 -8.08 5.33
C PHE A 70 14.86 -8.88 4.04
N THR A 71 16.07 -9.21 3.59
CA THR A 71 16.26 -10.23 2.55
C THR A 71 15.85 -11.56 3.16
N ILE A 72 14.68 -12.08 2.78
CA ILE A 72 14.31 -13.46 3.12
C ILE A 72 15.26 -14.34 2.30
N VAL A 73 16.19 -15.00 2.99
CA VAL A 73 17.04 -16.08 2.44
C VAL A 73 16.25 -17.37 2.42
#